data_AF-A0A813KPN9-F1
#
_entry.id   AF-A0A813KPN9-F1
#
_cell.length_a   1.000
_cell.length_b   1.000
_cell.length_c   1.000
_cell.angle_alpha   90.00
_cell.angle_beta   90.00
_cell.angle_gamma   90.00
#
_symmetry.space_group_name_H-M   'P 1'
#
loop_
_entity.id
_entity.type
_entity.pdbx_description
1 polymer ?
#
loop_
_entity_poly.entity_id
_entity_poly.type
_entity_poly.pdbx_seq_one_letter_code
_entity_poly.pdbx_strand_id
1 'polypeptide(L)'
;MANKGPLSKGKSKSKSAKPKDFAKIKNKVGKGKKAATNATHTDYKVKKVQMPSQNALGEKGEEVTHRKNTTTFRERSGLGLLELLAHMGHHSSKVRRDAYHGLHELCKEHDGVLRANLARILDATATASMDPTAEVRVAFRIFQAWLIETIPQDAVSAFAATLALQ
;
A
#
# COMPACT_ATOMS: atom_id res chain seq x y z
N MET A 1 68.42 68.80 7.59
CA MET A 1 67.36 69.64 6.99
C MET A 1 66.56 68.78 6.02
N ALA A 2 65.25 68.72 6.23
CA ALA A 2 64.31 67.97 5.41
C ALA A 2 63.94 68.75 4.15
N ASN A 3 63.76 68.07 3.01
CA ASN A 3 62.62 68.36 2.14
C ASN A 3 62.26 67.16 1.25
N LYS A 4 60.98 66.81 1.24
CA LYS A 4 60.37 65.76 0.42
C LYS A 4 59.99 66.38 -0.93
N GLY A 5 60.40 65.77 -2.04
CA GLY A 5 59.89 66.02 -3.40
C GLY A 5 59.06 64.82 -3.90
N PRO A 6 58.08 65.02 -4.79
CA PRO A 6 56.83 64.26 -4.76
C PRO A 6 56.84 62.91 -5.49
N LEU A 7 55.90 62.05 -5.08
CA LEU A 7 55.47 60.81 -5.76
C LEU A 7 55.15 61.06 -7.24
N SER A 8 55.65 60.19 -8.13
CA SER A 8 54.87 59.80 -9.31
C SER A 8 54.91 58.29 -9.53
N LYS A 9 53.70 57.76 -9.76
CA LYS A 9 53.32 56.36 -9.76
C LYS A 9 53.62 55.74 -11.12
N GLY A 10 54.07 54.48 -11.11
CA GLY A 10 54.21 53.69 -12.33
C GLY A 10 54.17 52.17 -12.13
N LYS A 11 53.40 51.64 -11.16
CA LYS A 11 53.02 50.21 -11.22
C LYS A 11 52.11 50.05 -12.44
N SER A 12 52.60 49.39 -13.49
CA SER A 12 51.75 48.86 -14.55
C SER A 12 50.86 47.77 -13.94
N LYS A 13 49.79 48.20 -13.28
CA LYS A 13 48.68 47.35 -12.86
C LYS A 13 48.23 46.57 -14.08
N SER A 14 48.07 45.26 -13.87
CA SER A 14 47.48 44.31 -14.81
C SER A 14 46.39 45.00 -15.62
N LYS A 15 46.53 44.99 -16.95
CA LYS A 15 45.39 45.21 -17.83
C LYS A 15 44.39 44.12 -17.41
N SER A 16 43.37 44.50 -16.65
CA SER A 16 42.24 43.64 -16.35
C SER A 16 41.67 43.26 -17.70
N ALA A 17 42.00 42.06 -18.17
CA ALA A 17 41.42 41.52 -19.37
C ALA A 17 39.90 41.56 -19.11
N LYS A 18 39.20 42.32 -19.96
CA LYS A 18 37.74 42.41 -19.95
C LYS A 18 37.17 41.00 -19.72
N PRO A 19 36.14 40.82 -18.87
CA PRO A 19 35.54 39.50 -18.68
C PRO A 19 35.26 38.92 -20.06
N LYS A 20 35.87 37.77 -20.35
CA LYS A 20 35.72 37.14 -21.66
C LYS A 20 34.40 36.41 -21.64
N ASP A 21 33.43 36.92 -22.38
CA ASP A 21 32.07 36.36 -22.46
C ASP A 21 32.05 34.92 -22.99
N PHE A 22 33.11 34.50 -23.70
CA PHE A 22 33.26 33.14 -24.21
C PHE A 22 34.65 32.58 -23.91
N ALA A 23 34.69 31.44 -23.23
CA ALA A 23 35.89 30.66 -22.97
C ALA A 23 35.80 29.29 -23.66
N LYS A 24 36.56 29.12 -24.75
CA LYS A 24 36.65 27.82 -25.44
C LYS A 24 37.62 26.90 -24.69
N ILE A 25 37.12 25.76 -24.23
CA ILE A 25 37.93 24.79 -23.50
C ILE A 25 38.97 24.17 -24.46
N LYS A 26 40.25 24.16 -24.06
CA LYS A 26 41.34 23.53 -24.81
C LYS A 26 41.03 22.05 -25.03
N ASN A 27 41.13 21.57 -26.26
CA ASN A 27 40.89 20.17 -26.59
C ASN A 27 41.88 19.30 -25.81
N LYS A 28 41.40 18.29 -25.09
CA LYS A 28 42.22 17.37 -24.31
C LYS A 28 42.31 16.06 -25.09
N VAL A 29 43.52 15.69 -25.50
CA VAL A 29 43.80 14.45 -26.21
C VAL A 29 43.31 13.27 -25.37
N GLY A 30 42.62 12.31 -26.00
CA GLY A 30 42.06 11.12 -25.34
C GLY A 30 40.66 11.29 -24.70
N LYS A 31 40.06 12.50 -24.69
CA LYS A 31 38.67 12.71 -24.24
C LYS A 31 37.78 12.97 -25.45
N GLY A 32 36.58 12.38 -25.45
CA GLY A 32 35.58 12.57 -26.50
C GLY A 32 35.28 14.06 -26.75
N LYS A 33 34.99 14.40 -28.01
CA LYS A 33 34.64 15.77 -28.42
C LYS A 33 33.47 16.26 -27.57
N LYS A 34 33.68 17.34 -26.81
CA LYS A 34 32.61 17.95 -26.01
C LYS A 34 31.49 18.43 -26.94
N ALA A 35 30.24 18.22 -26.52
CA ALA A 35 29.07 18.75 -27.21
C ALA A 35 29.22 20.27 -27.40
N ALA A 36 28.66 20.79 -28.49
CA ALA A 36 28.70 22.21 -28.79
C ALA A 36 28.01 23.00 -27.67
N THR A 37 28.47 24.23 -27.39
CA THR A 37 27.95 25.05 -26.28
C THR A 37 26.46 25.38 -26.41
N ASN A 38 25.92 25.32 -27.64
CA ASN A 38 24.51 25.54 -27.97
C ASN A 38 23.71 24.23 -28.09
N ALA A 39 24.25 23.09 -27.65
CA ALA A 39 23.53 21.81 -27.71
C ALA A 39 22.43 21.77 -26.64
N THR A 40 21.18 21.62 -27.07
CA THR A 40 20.05 21.36 -26.17
C THR A 40 20.06 19.89 -25.78
N HIS A 41 20.27 19.61 -24.49
CA HIS A 41 20.19 18.26 -23.94
C HIS A 41 18.73 17.85 -23.74
N THR A 42 18.25 16.86 -24.51
CA THR A 42 16.87 16.33 -24.45
C THR A 42 16.77 15.06 -23.60
N ASP A 43 17.79 14.77 -22.80
CA ASP A 43 17.81 13.58 -21.95
C ASP A 43 16.95 13.83 -20.71
N TYR A 44 15.73 13.30 -20.69
CA TYR A 44 14.86 13.33 -19.52
C TYR A 44 14.46 11.92 -19.10
N LYS A 45 14.40 11.70 -17.79
CA LYS A 45 13.97 10.43 -17.19
C LYS A 45 12.69 10.66 -16.41
N VAL A 46 11.59 10.12 -16.90
CA VAL A 46 10.29 10.15 -16.20
C VAL A 46 10.08 8.84 -15.47
N LYS A 47 9.58 8.92 -14.22
CA LYS A 47 9.08 7.76 -13.46
C LYS A 47 7.58 7.90 -13.29
N LYS A 48 6.85 6.81 -13.51
CA LYS A 48 5.41 6.76 -13.29
C LYS A 48 5.12 6.65 -11.79
N VAL A 49 4.17 7.45 -11.31
CA VAL A 49 3.62 7.29 -9.96
C VAL A 49 2.64 6.12 -9.97
N GLN A 50 2.88 5.13 -9.12
CA GLN A 50 1.95 4.03 -8.90
C GLN A 50 1.05 4.39 -7.71
N MET A 51 -0.25 4.47 -7.96
CA MET A 51 -1.24 4.70 -6.91
C MET A 51 -1.78 3.36 -6.42
N PRO A 52 -1.96 3.18 -5.10
CA PRO A 52 -2.66 2.02 -4.57
C PRO A 52 -4.06 1.92 -5.16
N SER A 53 -4.45 0.72 -5.62
CA SER A 53 -5.80 0.45 -6.10
C SER A 53 -6.80 0.65 -4.97
N GLN A 54 -7.86 1.42 -5.23
CA GLN A 54 -8.95 1.65 -4.28
C GLN A 54 -10.14 0.76 -4.66
N ASN A 55 -10.62 -0.06 -3.73
CA ASN A 55 -11.72 -1.02 -3.91
C ASN A 55 -13.10 -0.39 -4.23
N ALA A 56 -13.19 0.93 -4.36
CA ALA A 56 -14.44 1.65 -4.62
C ALA A 56 -14.89 1.62 -6.09
N LEU A 57 -13.98 1.34 -7.03
CA LEU A 57 -14.24 1.39 -8.49
C LEU A 57 -14.09 0.03 -9.18
N GLY A 58 -13.70 -1.02 -8.45
CA GLY A 58 -13.64 -2.37 -9.00
C GLY A 58 -15.01 -3.02 -8.99
N GLU A 59 -15.43 -3.60 -10.12
CA GLU A 59 -16.52 -4.58 -10.14
C GLU A 59 -16.08 -5.78 -9.30
N LYS A 60 -16.42 -5.75 -8.02
CA LYS A 60 -16.38 -6.95 -7.19
C LYS A 60 -17.51 -7.84 -7.73
N GLY A 61 -17.18 -9.04 -8.20
CA GLY A 61 -18.13 -9.99 -8.77
C GLY A 61 -19.21 -10.45 -7.77
N GLU A 62 -19.85 -11.59 -8.02
CA GLU A 62 -20.97 -12.05 -7.19
C GLU A 62 -20.58 -12.40 -5.73
N GLU A 63 -19.30 -12.64 -5.41
CA GLU A 63 -18.83 -13.05 -4.07
C GLU A 63 -18.64 -11.87 -3.10
N VAL A 64 -19.68 -11.09 -2.87
CA VAL A 64 -19.60 -9.84 -2.10
C VAL A 64 -20.74 -9.74 -1.11
N THR A 65 -20.41 -9.39 0.13
CA THR A 65 -21.40 -9.19 1.19
C THR A 65 -22.41 -8.08 0.84
N HIS A 66 -23.70 -8.34 1.05
CA HIS A 66 -24.77 -7.36 0.82
C HIS A 66 -24.97 -6.35 1.98
N ARG A 67 -24.06 -6.28 2.97
CA ARG A 67 -24.23 -5.40 4.13
C ARG A 67 -24.08 -3.92 3.75
N LYS A 68 -25.22 -3.30 3.42
CA LYS A 68 -25.42 -1.87 3.12
C LYS A 68 -25.44 -0.98 4.37
N ASN A 69 -24.77 -1.35 5.46
CA ASN A 69 -25.06 -0.76 6.77
C ASN A 69 -24.17 0.44 7.12
N THR A 70 -23.92 1.34 6.18
CA THR A 70 -23.10 2.53 6.45
C THR A 70 -23.36 3.66 5.45
N THR A 71 -23.51 4.86 6.00
CA THR A 71 -24.04 6.07 5.35
C THR A 71 -23.05 6.77 4.42
N THR A 72 -21.83 6.26 4.27
CA THR A 72 -20.83 6.84 3.38
C THR A 72 -20.67 6.02 2.10
N PHE A 73 -20.48 6.71 0.97
CA PHE A 73 -20.28 6.07 -0.35
C PHE A 73 -19.11 5.06 -0.36
N ARG A 74 -18.15 5.22 0.56
CA ARG A 74 -16.96 4.37 0.71
C ARG A 74 -17.24 3.00 1.31
N GLU A 75 -18.34 2.86 2.04
CA GLU A 75 -18.70 1.62 2.75
C GLU A 75 -19.88 0.89 2.07
N ARG A 76 -20.33 1.40 0.91
CA ARG A 76 -21.40 0.83 0.10
C ARG A 76 -20.93 -0.30 -0.82
N SER A 77 -19.61 -0.43 -1.00
CA SER A 77 -18.99 -1.55 -1.70
C SER A 77 -18.85 -2.70 -0.72
N GLY A 78 -19.65 -3.76 -0.86
CA GLY A 78 -19.53 -4.92 0.01
C GLY A 78 -18.11 -5.47 0.05
N LEU A 79 -17.75 -6.07 1.18
CA LEU A 79 -16.42 -6.65 1.40
C LEU A 79 -16.40 -8.05 0.78
N GLY A 80 -15.35 -8.35 0.01
CA GLY A 80 -15.08 -9.70 -0.48
C GLY A 80 -14.40 -10.56 0.58
N LEU A 81 -14.31 -11.87 0.35
CA LEU A 81 -13.78 -12.83 1.34
C LEU A 81 -12.39 -12.42 1.88
N LEU A 82 -11.43 -12.10 1.00
CA LEU A 82 -10.07 -11.74 1.41
C LEU A 82 -10.01 -10.47 2.27
N GLU A 83 -10.91 -9.51 2.00
CA GLU A 83 -11.00 -8.26 2.74
C GLU A 83 -11.61 -8.49 4.13
N LEU A 84 -12.61 -9.36 4.23
CA LEU A 84 -13.19 -9.80 5.52
C LEU A 84 -12.17 -10.53 6.38
N LEU A 85 -11.42 -11.47 5.80
CA LEU A 85 -10.37 -12.19 6.52
C LEU A 85 -9.28 -11.23 7.03
N ALA A 86 -8.90 -10.22 6.25
CA ALA A 86 -7.97 -9.19 6.69
C ALA A 86 -8.54 -8.34 7.86
N HIS A 87 -9.86 -8.06 7.84
CA HIS A 87 -10.52 -7.29 8.90
C HIS A 87 -10.65 -8.04 10.23
N MET A 88 -10.55 -9.38 10.24
CA MET A 88 -10.53 -10.16 11.49
C MET A 88 -9.29 -9.89 12.36
N GLY A 89 -8.18 -9.45 11.77
CA GLY A 89 -6.96 -9.03 12.49
C GLY A 89 -6.89 -7.54 12.82
N HIS A 90 -7.95 -6.76 12.57
CA HIS A 90 -7.91 -5.30 12.69
C HIS A 90 -7.87 -4.84 14.16
N HIS A 91 -7.19 -3.74 14.46
CA HIS A 91 -7.05 -3.24 15.84
C HIS A 91 -8.41 -2.84 16.47
N SER A 92 -9.36 -2.36 15.66
CA SER A 92 -10.70 -1.98 16.11
C SER A 92 -11.60 -3.21 16.34
N SER A 93 -12.11 -3.36 17.56
CA SER A 93 -13.03 -4.44 17.93
C SER A 93 -14.35 -4.40 17.14
N LYS A 94 -14.86 -3.21 16.84
CA LYS A 94 -16.08 -3.04 16.03
C LYS A 94 -15.89 -3.60 14.63
N VAL A 95 -14.74 -3.32 14.00
CA VAL A 95 -14.40 -3.82 12.66
C VAL A 95 -14.25 -5.34 12.67
N ARG A 96 -13.57 -5.91 13.68
CA ARG A 96 -13.44 -7.37 13.81
C ARG A 96 -14.80 -8.05 13.96
N ARG A 97 -15.65 -7.53 14.85
CA ARG A 97 -17.00 -8.05 15.07
C ARG A 97 -17.84 -7.99 13.79
N ASP A 98 -17.82 -6.86 13.10
CA ASP A 98 -18.59 -6.67 11.87
C ASP A 98 -18.05 -7.57 10.74
N ALA A 99 -16.75 -7.91 10.74
CA ALA A 99 -16.16 -8.89 9.83
C ALA A 99 -16.70 -10.31 10.03
N TYR A 100 -16.86 -10.80 11.28
CA TYR A 100 -17.48 -12.11 11.53
C TYR A 100 -18.93 -12.17 11.05
N HIS A 101 -19.69 -11.09 11.24
CA HIS A 101 -21.05 -11.02 10.73
C HIS A 101 -21.09 -10.99 9.19
N GLY A 102 -20.20 -10.22 8.57
CA GLY A 102 -20.07 -10.21 7.11
C GLY A 102 -19.64 -11.55 6.54
N LEU A 103 -18.73 -12.27 7.22
CA LEU A 103 -18.31 -13.61 6.83
C LEU A 103 -19.47 -14.60 6.90
N HIS A 104 -20.27 -14.55 7.97
CA HIS A 104 -21.48 -15.35 8.10
C HIS A 104 -22.50 -15.06 6.98
N GLU A 105 -22.75 -13.79 6.68
CA GLU A 105 -23.64 -13.38 5.58
C GLU A 105 -23.12 -13.88 4.22
N LEU A 106 -21.82 -13.71 3.94
CA LEU A 106 -21.20 -14.13 2.68
C LEU A 106 -21.30 -15.64 2.46
N CYS A 107 -20.95 -16.43 3.48
CA CYS A 107 -20.97 -17.88 3.37
C CYS A 107 -22.40 -18.43 3.27
N LYS A 108 -23.39 -17.72 3.82
CA LYS A 108 -24.80 -18.09 3.71
C LYS A 108 -25.39 -17.78 2.34
N GLU A 109 -24.99 -16.68 1.72
CA GLU A 109 -25.44 -16.27 0.38
C GLU A 109 -24.74 -17.08 -0.72
N HIS A 110 -23.47 -17.48 -0.52
CA HIS A 110 -22.66 -18.18 -1.51
C HIS A 110 -22.03 -19.46 -0.95
N ASP A 111 -22.75 -20.59 -1.02
CA ASP A 111 -22.26 -21.91 -0.55
C ASP A 111 -20.99 -22.37 -1.28
N GLY A 112 -20.80 -21.97 -2.55
CA GLY A 112 -19.60 -22.27 -3.32
C GLY A 112 -18.32 -21.67 -2.72
N VAL A 113 -18.42 -20.48 -2.11
CA VAL A 113 -17.28 -19.78 -1.48
C VAL A 113 -16.82 -20.53 -0.23
N LEU A 114 -17.78 -21.03 0.54
CA LEU A 114 -17.52 -21.79 1.76
C LEU A 114 -16.74 -23.07 1.44
N ARG A 115 -17.22 -23.87 0.47
CA ARG A 115 -16.59 -25.14 0.10
C ARG A 115 -15.18 -24.96 -0.47
N ALA A 116 -14.97 -23.92 -1.28
CA ALA A 116 -13.67 -23.66 -1.90
C ALA A 116 -12.62 -23.12 -0.90
N ASN A 117 -13.05 -22.38 0.13
CA ASN A 117 -12.14 -21.67 1.04
C ASN A 117 -12.23 -22.13 2.50
N LEU A 118 -12.84 -23.29 2.77
CA LEU A 118 -13.10 -23.76 4.14
C LEU A 118 -11.83 -23.79 5.02
N ALA A 119 -10.75 -24.38 4.51
CA ALA A 119 -9.48 -24.44 5.24
C ALA A 119 -8.95 -23.04 5.61
N ARG A 120 -9.01 -22.09 4.67
CA ARG A 120 -8.56 -20.71 4.89
C ARG A 120 -9.42 -19.97 5.92
N ILE A 121 -10.72 -20.22 5.90
CA ILE A 121 -11.66 -19.64 6.86
C ILE A 121 -11.35 -20.18 8.26
N LEU A 122 -11.19 -21.50 8.40
CA LEU A 122 -10.85 -22.13 9.68
C LEU A 122 -9.51 -21.64 10.24
N ASP A 123 -8.48 -21.55 9.40
CA ASP A 123 -7.17 -21.03 9.83
C ASP A 123 -7.28 -19.57 10.31
N ALA A 124 -8.03 -18.74 9.58
CA ALA A 124 -8.22 -17.33 9.95
C ALA A 124 -9.05 -17.17 11.23
N THR A 125 -10.02 -18.05 11.47
CA THR A 125 -10.82 -18.01 12.70
C THR A 125 -10.13 -18.68 13.89
N ALA A 126 -8.98 -19.33 13.71
CA ALA A 126 -8.29 -20.04 14.78
C ALA A 126 -7.92 -19.13 15.97
N THR A 127 -7.57 -17.88 15.70
CA THR A 127 -7.21 -16.92 16.74
C THR A 127 -8.43 -16.19 17.33
N ALA A 128 -9.63 -16.39 16.79
CA ALA A 128 -10.85 -15.68 17.15
C ALA A 128 -11.30 -15.96 18.59
N SER A 129 -11.09 -17.19 19.08
CA SER A 129 -11.49 -17.60 20.42
C SER A 129 -10.67 -16.93 21.52
N MET A 130 -9.43 -16.56 21.22
CA MET A 130 -8.52 -15.84 22.11
C MET A 130 -8.65 -14.31 22.02
N ASP A 131 -9.62 -13.76 21.27
CA ASP A 131 -9.78 -12.30 21.14
C ASP A 131 -10.05 -11.66 22.52
N PRO A 132 -9.45 -10.50 22.85
CA PRO A 132 -9.67 -9.84 24.14
C PRO A 132 -11.12 -9.39 24.34
N THR A 133 -11.85 -9.07 23.26
CA THR A 133 -13.18 -8.47 23.32
C THR A 133 -14.29 -9.51 23.38
N ALA A 134 -15.17 -9.43 24.38
CA ALA A 134 -16.28 -10.38 24.53
C ALA A 134 -17.25 -10.38 23.34
N GLU A 135 -17.57 -9.20 22.78
CA GLU A 135 -18.50 -9.10 21.64
C GLU A 135 -18.00 -9.85 20.40
N VAL A 136 -16.69 -9.80 20.14
CA VAL A 136 -16.07 -10.49 19.01
C VAL A 136 -16.14 -12.00 19.21
N ARG A 137 -15.85 -12.49 20.44
CA ARG A 137 -15.97 -13.91 20.78
C ARG A 137 -17.41 -14.44 20.65
N VAL A 138 -18.41 -13.63 21.00
CA VAL A 138 -19.82 -13.99 20.82
C VAL A 138 -20.16 -14.10 19.33
N ALA A 139 -19.77 -13.11 18.52
CA ALA A 139 -19.99 -13.15 17.07
C ALA A 139 -19.32 -14.37 16.41
N PHE A 140 -18.10 -14.71 16.83
CA PHE A 140 -17.39 -15.90 16.37
C PHE A 140 -18.13 -17.19 16.75
N ARG A 141 -18.59 -17.35 17.99
CA ARG A 141 -19.34 -18.54 18.43
C ARG A 141 -20.63 -18.76 17.64
N ILE A 142 -21.35 -17.68 17.31
CA ILE A 142 -22.56 -17.75 16.48
C ILE A 142 -22.20 -18.27 15.09
N PHE A 143 -21.14 -17.73 14.48
CA PHE A 143 -20.65 -18.21 13.20
C PHE A 143 -20.20 -19.67 13.25
N GLN A 144 -19.45 -20.06 14.28
CA GLN A 144 -18.94 -21.44 14.44
C GLN A 144 -20.07 -22.45 14.62
N ALA A 145 -21.12 -22.11 15.38
CA ALA A 145 -22.29 -22.97 15.54
C ALA A 145 -22.99 -23.19 14.19
N TRP A 146 -23.23 -22.11 13.44
CA TRP A 146 -23.81 -22.19 12.09
C TRP A 146 -22.93 -23.00 11.13
N LEU A 147 -21.61 -22.81 11.19
CA LEU A 147 -20.65 -23.51 10.34
C LEU A 147 -20.70 -25.03 10.56
N ILE A 148 -20.74 -25.47 11.82
CA ILE A 148 -20.82 -26.89 12.19
C ILE A 148 -22.14 -27.51 11.73
N GLU A 149 -23.26 -26.76 11.82
CA GLU A 149 -24.57 -27.23 11.34
C GLU A 149 -24.66 -27.32 9.81
N THR A 150 -23.89 -26.50 9.09
CA THR A 150 -23.99 -26.38 7.62
C THR A 150 -23.05 -27.35 6.89
N ILE A 151 -21.92 -27.74 7.50
CA ILE A 151 -20.91 -28.57 6.86
C ILE A 151 -21.26 -30.08 6.97
N PRO A 152 -21.06 -30.87 5.89
CA PRO A 152 -21.29 -32.31 5.94
C PRO A 152 -20.30 -33.02 6.91
N GLN A 153 -20.76 -34.11 7.52
CA GLN A 153 -20.03 -34.83 8.57
C GLN A 153 -18.62 -35.27 8.15
N ASP A 154 -18.42 -35.60 6.88
CA ASP A 154 -17.10 -35.96 6.32
C ASP A 154 -16.10 -34.80 6.41
N ALA A 155 -16.53 -33.58 6.08
CA ALA A 155 -15.68 -32.40 6.18
C ALA A 155 -15.44 -31.99 7.63
N VAL A 156 -16.41 -32.19 8.53
CA VAL A 156 -16.19 -31.99 9.98
C VAL A 156 -15.10 -32.94 10.49
N SER A 157 -15.10 -34.19 10.05
CA SER A 157 -14.08 -35.16 10.45
C SER A 157 -12.67 -34.77 9.99
N ALA A 158 -12.55 -34.22 8.77
CA ALA A 158 -11.26 -33.79 8.21
C ALA A 158 -10.65 -32.60 8.97
N PHE A 159 -11.49 -31.69 9.48
CA PHE A 159 -11.07 -30.49 10.20
C PHE A 159 -11.30 -30.55 11.72
N ALA A 160 -11.58 -31.74 12.26
CA ALA A 160 -11.92 -31.92 13.67
C ALA A 160 -10.82 -31.43 14.61
N ALA A 161 -9.55 -31.67 14.27
CA ALA A 161 -8.42 -31.24 15.09
C ALA A 161 -8.32 -29.70 15.18
N THR A 162 -8.49 -29.00 14.05
CA THR A 162 -8.51 -27.54 14.01
C THR A 162 -9.72 -26.96 14.74
N LEU A 163 -10.90 -27.56 14.60
CA LEU A 163 -12.11 -27.13 15.31
C LEU A 163 -12.03 -27.34 16.82
N ALA A 164 -11.36 -28.41 17.27
CA ALA A 164 -11.19 -28.70 18.70
C ALA A 164 -10.21 -27.76 19.41
N LEU A 165 -9.31 -27.12 18.66
CA LEU A 165 -8.37 -26.12 19.19
C LEU A 165 -8.99 -24.72 19.32
N GLN A 166 -10.13 -24.50 18.68
CA GLN A 166 -10.82 -23.21 18.59
C GLN A 166 -11.74 -22.97 19.79
#